data_AF-A0A527ZKP4-F1
#
_entry.id   AF-A0A527ZKP4-F1
#
_cell.length_a   1.000
_cell.length_b   1.000
_cell.length_c   1.000
_cell.angle_alpha   90.00
_cell.angle_beta   90.00
_cell.angle_gamma   90.00
#
_symmetry.space_group_name_H-M   'P 1'
#
loop_
_entity.id
_entity.type
_entity.pdbx_description
1 polymer ?
#
loop_
_entity_poly.entity_id
_entity_poly.type
_entity_poly.pdbx_seq_one_letter_code
_entity_poly.pdbx_strand_id
1 'polypeptide(L)'
;MGAFDLVAISAAFAEAALDPLRWDTAMELTQKATGSVGALLLDMNGHLPHIPRSQSTARTHEAYVRDGWIHRDERYRLAPFLARHGIATDLDLFTPDDIAKHPYYQEFLAPFGLRWCALVKVAAGDVFWCLSLQRSIKQGPFSPDELAELTQLSSQL
;
A
#
# COMPACT_ATOMS: atom_id res chain seq x y z
N MET A 1 -2.04 -23.52 3.92
CA MET A 1 -2.49 -22.28 4.59
C MET A 1 -1.92 -21.14 3.76
N GLY A 2 -2.75 -20.16 3.38
CA GLY A 2 -2.27 -18.98 2.66
C GLY A 2 -1.33 -18.16 3.54
N ALA A 3 -0.49 -17.34 2.90
CA ALA A 3 0.39 -16.40 3.56
C ALA A 3 -0.38 -15.32 4.33
N PHE A 4 -1.58 -14.95 3.84
CA PHE A 4 -2.40 -13.87 4.39
C PHE A 4 -3.82 -14.31 4.78
N ASP A 5 -4.39 -13.61 5.76
CA ASP A 5 -5.81 -13.76 6.14
C ASP A 5 -6.69 -12.85 5.26
N LEU A 6 -6.93 -13.28 4.02
CA LEU A 6 -7.72 -12.51 3.05
C LEU A 6 -9.18 -12.33 3.49
N VAL A 7 -9.73 -13.30 4.22
CA VAL A 7 -11.13 -13.24 4.71
C VAL A 7 -11.27 -12.12 5.72
N ALA A 8 -10.33 -11.99 6.66
CA ALA A 8 -10.36 -10.92 7.64
C ALA A 8 -10.18 -9.54 6.99
N ILE A 9 -9.34 -9.43 5.95
CA ILE A 9 -9.15 -8.17 5.21
C ILE A 9 -10.44 -7.77 4.50
N SER A 10 -11.04 -8.68 3.72
CA SER A 10 -12.29 -8.40 2.99
C SER A 10 -13.45 -8.05 3.92
N ALA A 11 -13.55 -8.71 5.07
CA ALA A 11 -14.55 -8.38 6.09
C ALA A 11 -14.33 -6.96 6.66
N ALA A 12 -13.08 -6.58 6.98
CA ALA A 12 -12.76 -5.26 7.50
C ALA A 12 -13.07 -4.14 6.48
N PHE A 13 -12.81 -4.39 5.19
CA PHE A 13 -13.16 -3.46 4.11
C PHE A 13 -14.68 -3.32 3.97
N ALA A 14 -15.43 -4.42 4.02
CA ALA A 14 -16.89 -4.39 3.96
C ALA A 14 -17.50 -3.61 5.14
N GLU A 15 -16.96 -3.80 6.35
CA GLU A 15 -17.39 -3.02 7.52
C GLU A 15 -17.08 -1.52 7.38
N ALA A 16 -15.89 -1.18 6.90
CA ALA A 16 -15.50 0.22 6.70
C ALA A 16 -16.24 0.92 5.55
N ALA A 17 -16.70 0.15 4.56
CA ALA A 17 -17.61 0.65 3.53
C ALA A 17 -18.99 1.03 4.09
N LEU A 18 -19.44 0.39 5.17
CA LEU A 18 -20.68 0.71 5.88
C LEU A 18 -20.51 1.81 6.94
N ASP A 19 -19.32 1.90 7.55
CA ASP A 19 -18.95 2.89 8.56
C ASP A 19 -17.57 3.48 8.26
N PRO A 20 -17.49 4.65 7.58
CA PRO A 20 -16.23 5.25 7.17
C PRO A 20 -15.27 5.59 8.31
N LEU A 21 -15.73 5.64 9.56
CA LEU A 21 -14.85 5.87 10.71
C LEU A 21 -13.94 4.66 11.00
N ARG A 22 -14.23 3.50 10.40
CA ARG A 22 -13.46 2.25 10.58
C ARG A 22 -12.30 2.08 9.62
N TRP A 23 -12.10 2.99 8.64
CA TRP A 23 -11.06 2.79 7.64
C TRP A 23 -9.66 2.68 8.23
N ASP A 24 -9.31 3.47 9.26
CA ASP A 24 -8.02 3.33 9.96
C ASP A 24 -7.90 1.97 10.67
N THR A 25 -8.97 1.50 11.31
CA THR A 25 -9.01 0.15 11.91
C THR A 25 -8.86 -0.95 10.87
N ALA A 26 -9.47 -0.81 9.69
CA ALA A 26 -9.31 -1.74 8.59
C ALA A 26 -7.85 -1.78 8.09
N MET A 27 -7.17 -0.64 8.04
CA MET A 27 -5.74 -0.59 7.70
C MET A 27 -4.87 -1.24 8.78
N GLU A 28 -5.16 -1.06 10.07
CA GLU A 28 -4.46 -1.76 11.15
C GLU A 28 -4.64 -3.28 11.09
N LEU A 29 -5.84 -3.76 10.79
CA LEU A 29 -6.10 -5.18 10.60
C LEU A 29 -5.33 -5.71 9.39
N THR A 30 -5.40 -4.99 8.27
CA THR A 30 -4.73 -5.37 7.01
C THR A 30 -3.22 -5.42 7.18
N GLN A 31 -2.63 -4.46 7.88
CA GLN A 31 -1.22 -4.47 8.27
C GLN A 31 -0.87 -5.79 9.00
N LYS A 32 -1.65 -6.18 10.02
CA LYS A 32 -1.40 -7.39 10.81
C LYS A 32 -1.59 -8.65 9.98
N ALA A 33 -2.67 -8.73 9.22
CA ALA A 33 -3.03 -9.88 8.37
C ALA A 33 -2.00 -10.16 7.26
N THR A 34 -1.26 -9.14 6.84
CA THR A 34 -0.22 -9.26 5.80
C THR A 34 1.22 -9.29 6.36
N GLY A 35 1.37 -9.15 7.68
CA GLY A 35 2.68 -8.98 8.31
C GLY A 35 3.43 -7.72 7.86
N SER A 36 2.75 -6.75 7.24
CA SER A 36 3.37 -5.53 6.72
C SER A 36 3.77 -4.59 7.87
N VAL A 37 4.70 -3.66 7.61
CA VAL A 37 5.00 -2.57 8.56
C VAL A 37 3.80 -1.63 8.67
N GLY A 38 3.15 -1.35 7.55
CA GLY A 38 2.00 -0.45 7.50
C GLY A 38 1.11 -0.67 6.30
N ALA A 39 -0.10 -0.14 6.37
CA ALA A 39 -1.07 -0.13 5.29
C ALA A 39 -1.69 1.27 5.15
N LEU A 40 -1.91 1.72 3.93
CA LEU A 40 -2.58 2.97 3.60
C LEU A 40 -3.59 2.75 2.48
N LEU A 41 -4.69 3.49 2.49
CA LEU A 41 -5.67 3.49 1.41
C LEU A 41 -5.63 4.85 0.71
N LEU A 42 -5.13 4.86 -0.53
CA LEU A 42 -4.96 6.07 -1.33
C LEU A 42 -6.08 6.17 -2.35
N ASP A 43 -6.75 7.32 -2.40
CA ASP A 43 -7.70 7.61 -3.46
C ASP A 43 -6.95 8.07 -4.72
N MET A 44 -7.03 7.29 -5.79
CA MET A 44 -6.34 7.60 -7.04
C MET A 44 -7.00 8.75 -7.81
N ASN A 45 -8.24 9.11 -7.44
CA ASN A 45 -9.00 10.21 -8.03
C ASN A 45 -9.10 11.42 -7.07
N GLY A 46 -8.55 11.33 -5.86
CA GLY A 46 -8.40 12.47 -4.93
C GLY A 46 -9.67 12.94 -4.22
N HIS A 47 -10.68 12.07 -4.04
CA HIS A 47 -11.94 12.44 -3.39
C HIS A 47 -11.92 12.31 -1.85
N LEU A 48 -10.94 11.60 -1.29
CA LEU A 48 -10.88 11.38 0.16
C LEU A 48 -10.32 12.59 0.94
N PRO A 49 -11.03 13.10 1.97
CA PRO A 49 -10.57 14.25 2.77
C PRO A 49 -9.41 13.90 3.72
N HIS A 50 -9.21 12.61 3.99
CA HIS A 50 -8.10 12.06 4.77
C HIS A 50 -7.66 10.73 4.13
N ILE A 51 -6.39 10.37 4.30
CA ILE A 51 -5.84 9.08 3.84
C ILE A 51 -5.95 8.10 5.02
N PRO A 52 -6.83 7.08 4.95
CA PRO A 52 -6.86 6.05 5.96
C PRO A 52 -5.54 5.29 6.01
N ARG A 53 -5.07 5.00 7.24
CA ARG A 53 -3.75 4.40 7.43
C ARG A 53 -3.60 3.74 8.79
N SER A 54 -2.74 2.73 8.85
CA SER A 54 -2.33 2.15 10.13
C SER A 54 -1.48 3.14 10.92
N GLN A 55 -1.63 3.13 12.26
CA GLN A 55 -0.90 4.05 13.16
C GLN A 55 0.63 3.97 12.97
N SER A 56 1.17 2.81 12.61
CA SER A 56 2.60 2.59 12.36
C SER A 56 3.19 3.49 11.26
N THR A 57 2.35 3.97 10.33
CA THR A 57 2.77 4.83 9.22
C THR A 57 2.71 6.32 9.55
N ALA A 58 2.19 6.71 10.72
CA ALA A 58 1.93 8.10 11.06
C ALA A 58 3.18 8.99 10.93
N ARG A 59 4.33 8.55 11.48
CA ARG A 59 5.59 9.32 11.42
C ARG A 59 6.12 9.46 9.99
N THR A 60 6.05 8.39 9.19
CA THR A 60 6.47 8.42 7.78
C THR A 60 5.54 9.33 6.98
N HIS A 61 4.24 9.25 7.20
CA HIS A 61 3.24 10.09 6.54
C HIS A 61 3.40 11.58 6.90
N GLU A 62 3.68 11.91 8.16
CA GLU A 62 3.96 13.28 8.58
C GLU A 62 5.18 13.85 7.83
N ALA A 63 6.27 13.09 7.74
CA ALA A 63 7.44 13.50 6.96
C ALA A 63 7.15 13.58 5.45
N TYR A 64 6.33 12.65 4.93
CA TYR A 64 5.92 12.62 3.54
C TYR A 64 5.25 13.93 3.10
N VAL A 65 4.37 14.46 3.95
CA VAL A 65 3.69 15.74 3.71
C VAL A 65 4.61 16.93 4.02
N ARG A 66 5.20 16.97 5.23
CA ARG A 66 6.01 18.10 5.70
C ARG A 66 7.18 18.40 4.78
N ASP A 67 7.87 17.36 4.31
CA ASP A 67 9.10 17.48 3.52
C ASP A 67 8.81 17.49 2.01
N GLY A 68 7.53 17.47 1.61
CA GLY A 68 7.08 17.63 0.22
C GLY A 68 7.28 16.39 -0.66
N TRP A 69 7.49 15.22 -0.08
CA TRP A 69 7.62 13.95 -0.81
C TRP A 69 6.36 13.56 -1.57
N ILE A 70 5.18 14.05 -1.14
CA ILE A 70 3.91 13.90 -1.87
C ILE A 70 3.95 14.40 -3.31
N HIS A 71 4.81 15.37 -3.62
CA HIS A 71 4.99 15.89 -4.97
C HIS A 71 6.07 15.15 -5.77
N ARG A 72 6.74 14.18 -5.15
CA ARG A 72 7.91 13.46 -5.70
C ARG A 72 7.77 11.94 -5.52
N ASP A 73 6.56 11.47 -5.27
CA ASP A 73 6.32 10.05 -5.06
C ASP A 73 6.29 9.33 -6.40
N GLU A 74 7.39 8.64 -6.68
CA GLU A 74 7.57 7.86 -7.91
C GLU A 74 6.54 6.73 -8.05
N ARG A 75 5.95 6.25 -6.95
CA ARG A 75 5.02 5.12 -6.96
C ARG A 75 3.70 5.47 -7.62
N TYR A 76 3.35 6.76 -7.80
CA TYR A 76 2.20 7.13 -8.64
C TYR A 76 2.37 6.70 -10.11
N ARG A 77 3.61 6.52 -10.58
CA ARG A 77 3.88 5.99 -11.94
C ARG A 77 3.47 4.52 -12.09
N LEU A 78 3.19 3.81 -11.00
CA LEU A 78 2.64 2.45 -11.00
C LEU A 78 1.14 2.42 -11.28
N ALA A 79 0.43 3.55 -11.29
CA ALA A 79 -1.03 3.59 -11.47
C ALA A 79 -1.51 2.85 -12.74
N PRO A 80 -0.86 2.94 -13.92
CA PRO A 80 -1.26 2.17 -15.10
C PRO A 80 -1.09 0.66 -14.92
N PHE A 81 -0.03 0.21 -14.24
CA PHE A 81 0.20 -1.20 -13.93
C PHE A 81 -0.88 -1.72 -12.98
N LEU A 82 -1.13 -0.96 -11.90
CA LEU A 82 -2.15 -1.27 -10.91
C LEU A 82 -3.55 -1.38 -11.54
N ALA A 83 -3.92 -0.41 -12.40
CA ALA A 83 -5.20 -0.42 -13.10
C ALA A 83 -5.38 -1.68 -13.96
N ARG A 84 -4.32 -2.05 -14.71
CA ARG A 84 -4.34 -3.18 -15.66
C ARG A 84 -4.27 -4.55 -15.00
N HIS A 85 -3.43 -4.70 -13.97
CA HIS A 85 -3.08 -6.00 -13.40
C HIS A 85 -3.72 -6.26 -12.03
N GLY A 86 -4.30 -5.24 -11.40
CA GLY A 86 -4.85 -5.33 -10.04
C GLY A 86 -3.79 -5.26 -8.94
N ILE A 87 -2.52 -5.52 -9.27
CA ILE A 87 -1.38 -5.36 -8.38
C ILE A 87 -0.24 -4.60 -9.07
N ALA A 88 0.60 -3.95 -8.27
CA ALA A 88 1.87 -3.38 -8.71
C ALA A 88 2.87 -3.33 -7.54
N THR A 89 4.16 -3.32 -7.83
CA THR A 89 5.25 -3.29 -6.84
C THR A 89 6.33 -2.30 -7.28
N ASP A 90 7.23 -1.94 -6.35
CA ASP A 90 8.40 -1.13 -6.71
C ASP A 90 9.23 -1.74 -7.85
N LEU A 91 9.27 -3.08 -7.93
CA LEU A 91 10.06 -3.83 -8.92
C LEU A 91 9.46 -3.80 -10.34
N ASP A 92 8.20 -3.36 -10.50
CA ASP A 92 7.61 -3.14 -11.81
C ASP A 92 8.13 -1.86 -12.48
N LEU A 93 8.74 -0.96 -11.69
CA LEU A 93 9.26 0.33 -12.17
C LEU A 93 10.78 0.46 -12.02
N PHE A 94 11.34 -0.12 -10.96
CA PHE A 94 12.73 0.06 -10.58
C PHE A 94 13.47 -1.27 -10.46
N THR A 95 14.71 -1.29 -10.93
CA THR A 95 15.63 -2.38 -10.57
C THR A 95 16.11 -2.22 -9.13
N PRO A 96 16.64 -3.28 -8.49
CA PRO A 96 17.28 -3.17 -7.18
C PRO A 96 18.41 -2.12 -7.14
N ASP A 97 19.16 -1.98 -8.24
CA ASP A 97 20.23 -0.98 -8.36
C ASP A 97 19.68 0.45 -8.45
N ASP A 98 18.52 0.64 -9.07
CA ASP A 98 17.82 1.93 -9.06
C ASP A 98 17.34 2.29 -7.65
N ILE A 99 16.70 1.34 -6.96
CA ILE A 99 16.25 1.53 -5.58
C ILE A 99 17.43 1.87 -4.65
N ALA A 100 18.60 1.27 -4.86
CA ALA A 100 19.79 1.50 -4.03
C ALA A 100 20.35 2.94 -4.10
N LYS A 101 20.08 3.68 -5.18
CA LYS A 101 20.60 5.05 -5.39
C LYS A 101 19.52 6.13 -5.44
N HIS A 102 18.24 5.76 -5.57
CA HIS A 102 17.18 6.72 -5.85
C HIS A 102 16.76 7.51 -4.58
N PRO A 103 16.66 8.85 -4.64
CA PRO A 103 16.38 9.71 -3.47
C PRO A 103 15.11 9.34 -2.70
N TYR A 104 14.00 9.03 -3.39
CA TYR A 104 12.76 8.58 -2.75
C TYR A 104 12.98 7.37 -1.83
N TYR A 105 13.87 6.44 -2.18
CA TYR A 105 14.14 5.27 -1.35
C TYR A 105 15.19 5.55 -0.27
N GLN A 106 16.25 6.29 -0.61
CA GLN A 106 17.39 6.50 0.29
C GLN A 106 17.20 7.65 1.28
N GLU A 107 16.60 8.75 0.84
CA GLU A 107 16.45 9.97 1.65
C GLU A 107 15.09 10.02 2.36
N PHE A 108 14.06 9.38 1.79
CA PHE A 108 12.72 9.34 2.41
C PHE A 108 12.42 8.02 3.11
N LEU A 109 12.36 6.89 2.40
CA LEU A 109 11.90 5.63 2.99
C LEU A 109 12.91 5.00 3.98
N ALA A 110 14.20 4.99 3.63
CA ALA A 110 15.23 4.32 4.43
C ALA A 110 15.38 4.86 5.87
N PRO A 111 15.28 6.19 6.14
CA PRO A 111 15.24 6.72 7.52
C PRO A 111 14.12 6.15 8.40
N PHE A 112 13.01 5.68 7.80
CA PHE A 112 11.92 5.00 8.50
C PHE A 112 12.05 3.47 8.48
N GLY A 113 13.16 2.95 7.97
CA GLY A 113 13.39 1.51 7.80
C GLY A 113 12.56 0.86 6.70
N LEU A 114 11.89 1.65 5.85
CA LEU A 114 11.01 1.19 4.78
C LEU A 114 11.78 1.07 3.46
N ARG A 115 11.27 0.24 2.54
CA ARG A 115 11.78 0.19 1.16
C ARG A 115 10.77 -0.35 0.17
N TRP A 116 10.06 -1.41 0.54
CA TRP A 116 9.27 -2.18 -0.42
C TRP A 116 7.79 -1.90 -0.23
N CYS A 117 7.01 -1.93 -1.30
CA CYS A 117 5.57 -1.97 -1.24
C CYS A 117 4.97 -2.96 -2.23
N ALA A 118 3.77 -3.42 -1.90
CA ALA A 118 2.80 -3.95 -2.85
C ALA A 118 1.58 -3.03 -2.86
N LEU A 119 1.16 -2.63 -4.05
CA LEU A 119 -0.04 -1.87 -4.32
C LEU A 119 -1.12 -2.85 -4.78
N VAL A 120 -2.30 -2.75 -4.19
CA VAL A 120 -3.45 -3.59 -4.50
C VAL A 120 -4.61 -2.69 -4.91
N LYS A 121 -5.22 -2.97 -6.06
CA LYS A 121 -6.36 -2.23 -6.57
C LYS A 121 -7.59 -2.63 -5.76
N VAL A 122 -8.32 -1.62 -5.32
CA VAL A 122 -9.64 -1.71 -4.67
C VAL A 122 -10.58 -0.87 -5.52
N ALA A 123 -11.60 -1.47 -6.12
CA ALA A 123 -12.43 -0.75 -7.09
C ALA A 123 -13.89 -1.20 -7.11
N ALA A 124 -14.79 -0.22 -7.13
CA ALA A 124 -16.23 -0.43 -7.25
C ALA A 124 -16.83 0.63 -8.18
N GLY A 125 -17.30 0.21 -9.37
CA GLY A 125 -17.78 1.14 -10.39
C GLY A 125 -16.68 2.11 -10.82
N ASP A 126 -16.93 3.42 -10.67
CA ASP A 126 -15.96 4.48 -11.01
C ASP A 126 -14.97 4.79 -9.88
N VAL A 127 -15.11 4.14 -8.71
CA VAL A 127 -14.19 4.29 -7.59
C VAL A 127 -12.93 3.46 -7.84
N PHE A 128 -11.77 4.09 -7.72
CA PHE A 128 -10.48 3.43 -7.80
C PHE A 128 -9.56 3.89 -6.66
N TRP A 129 -9.31 2.97 -5.73
CA TRP A 129 -8.40 3.16 -4.62
C TRP A 129 -7.21 2.20 -4.72
N CYS A 130 -6.12 2.61 -4.09
CA CYS A 130 -4.90 1.84 -3.97
C CYS A 130 -4.67 1.51 -2.48
N LEU A 131 -4.80 0.23 -2.13
CA LEU A 131 -4.27 -0.28 -0.88
C LEU A 131 -2.75 -0.43 -1.03
N SER A 132 -2.00 0.34 -0.26
CA SER A 132 -0.54 0.37 -0.28
C SER A 132 0.01 -0.33 0.97
N LEU A 133 0.56 -1.53 0.80
CA LEU A 133 1.18 -2.31 1.86
C LEU A 133 2.69 -2.03 1.91
N GLN A 134 3.19 -1.58 3.05
CA GLN A 134 4.59 -1.16 3.23
C GLN A 134 5.40 -2.23 3.95
N ARG A 135 6.59 -2.55 3.41
CA ARG A 135 7.55 -3.48 3.99
C ARG A 135 8.88 -2.80 4.30
N SER A 136 9.49 -3.28 5.38
CA SER A 136 10.81 -2.84 5.79
C SER A 136 11.91 -3.35 4.87
N ILE A 137 13.09 -2.73 4.92
CA ILE A 137 14.29 -3.21 4.23
C ILE A 137 14.57 -4.69 4.58
N LYS A 138 14.41 -5.06 5.85
CA LYS A 138 14.71 -6.40 6.37
C LYS A 138 13.73 -7.47 5.89
N GLN A 139 12.47 -7.10 5.66
CA GLN A 139 11.46 -8.04 5.15
C GLN A 139 11.66 -8.40 3.68
N GLY A 140 12.33 -7.55 2.92
CA GLY A 140 12.45 -7.75 1.48
C GLY A 140 11.15 -7.44 0.72
N PRO A 141 11.16 -7.62 -0.61
CA PRO A 141 9.95 -7.51 -1.42
C PRO A 141 8.95 -8.63 -1.09
N PHE A 142 7.72 -8.49 -1.58
CA PHE A 142 6.73 -9.56 -1.53
C PHE A 142 7.14 -10.72 -2.45
N SER A 143 6.95 -11.95 -1.99
CA SER A 143 7.25 -13.15 -2.76
C SER A 143 6.20 -13.37 -3.88
N PRO A 144 6.49 -14.18 -4.91
CA PRO A 144 5.51 -14.49 -5.94
C PRO A 144 4.20 -15.07 -5.40
N ASP A 145 4.26 -15.95 -4.39
CA ASP A 145 3.07 -16.55 -3.77
C ASP A 145 2.25 -15.51 -3.02
N GLU A 146 2.91 -14.60 -2.30
CA GLU A 146 2.25 -13.48 -1.62
C GLU A 146 1.56 -12.54 -2.61
N LEU A 147 2.22 -12.23 -3.73
CA LEU A 147 1.63 -11.39 -4.79
C LEU A 147 0.44 -12.06 -5.46
N ALA A 148 0.44 -13.39 -5.60
CA ALA A 148 -0.70 -14.14 -6.11
C ALA A 148 -1.91 -14.03 -5.16
N GLU A 149 -1.69 -14.12 -3.85
CA GLU A 149 -2.75 -13.90 -2.85
C GLU A 149 -3.28 -12.46 -2.85
N LEU A 150 -2.40 -11.45 -3.00
CA LEU A 150 -2.83 -10.05 -3.13
C LEU A 150 -3.60 -9.80 -4.44
N THR A 151 -3.27 -10.52 -5.50
CA THR A 151 -4.05 -10.48 -6.75
C THR A 151 -5.44 -11.05 -6.55
N GLN A 152 -5.56 -12.15 -5.79
CA GLN A 152 -6.86 -12.69 -5.39
C GLN A 152 -7.64 -11.70 -4.50
N LEU A 153 -6.97 -11.01 -3.58
CA LEU A 153 -7.61 -9.98 -2.77
C LEU A 153 -8.16 -8.84 -3.64
N SER A 154 -7.38 -8.36 -4.63
CA SER A 154 -7.82 -7.30 -5.54
C SER A 154 -9.08 -7.65 -6.33
N SER A 155 -9.32 -8.93 -6.65
CA SER A 155 -10.55 -9.33 -7.36
C SER A 155 -11.78 -9.42 -6.45
N GLN A 156 -11.60 -9.29 -5.13
CA GLN A 156 -12.66 -9.32 -4.12
C GLN A 156 -13.02 -7.92 -3.58
N LEU A 157 -12.20 -6.89 -3.86
CA LEU A 157 -12.28 -5.55 -3.27
C LEU A 157 -12.65 -4.46 -4.28
#